data_AF-A0A920SRW8-F1
#
_entry.id   AF-A0A920SRW8-F1
#
_cell.length_a   1.000
_cell.length_b   1.000
_cell.length_c   1.000
_cell.angle_alpha   90.00
_cell.angle_beta   90.00
_cell.angle_gamma   90.00
#
_symmetry.space_group_name_H-M   'P 1'
#
loop_
_entity.id
_entity.type
_entity.pdbx_description
1 polymer ?
#
loop_
_entity_poly.entity_id
_entity_poly.type
_entity_poly.pdbx_seq_one_letter_code
_entity_poly.pdbx_strand_id
1 'polypeptide(L)'
;MLVADRENNRVQLFDLQGRFLEAWSDFYHPMDIYADRDGNVFVTDQIPRLSMLSPDGTLIGRCRPVLFGPHGVGGDAAGNLYLAETAPLNCITRLKLL
;
A
#
# COMPACT_ATOMS: atom_id res chain seq x y z
N MET A 1 10.25 -7.68 -6.18
CA MET A 1 10.29 -6.23 -5.89
C MET A 1 9.00 -5.61 -6.40
N LEU A 2 8.36 -4.77 -5.58
CA LEU A 2 7.13 -4.05 -5.94
C LEU A 2 7.47 -2.59 -6.18
N VAL A 3 6.87 -1.97 -7.19
CA VAL A 3 7.07 -0.56 -7.53
C VAL A 3 5.71 0.12 -7.69
N ALA A 4 5.44 1.16 -6.89
CA ALA A 4 4.29 2.04 -7.08
C ALA A 4 4.56 2.97 -8.28
N ASP A 5 3.95 2.66 -9.42
CA ASP A 5 4.07 3.45 -10.63
C ASP A 5 2.94 4.48 -10.64
N ARG A 6 3.13 5.51 -9.81
CA ARG A 6 2.12 6.48 -9.40
C ARG A 6 1.33 7.07 -10.58
N GLU A 7 2.04 7.66 -11.54
CA GLU A 7 1.40 8.37 -12.67
C GLU A 7 0.78 7.41 -13.71
N ASN A 8 1.01 6.09 -13.57
CA ASN A 8 0.39 5.06 -14.41
C ASN A 8 -0.66 4.23 -13.65
N ASN A 9 -1.06 4.63 -12.45
CA ASN A 9 -2.16 4.00 -11.69
C ASN A 9 -2.00 2.47 -11.49
N ARG A 10 -0.76 2.01 -11.29
CA ARG A 10 -0.46 0.58 -11.16
C ARG A 10 0.66 0.30 -10.15
N VAL A 11 0.70 -0.94 -9.68
CA VAL A 11 1.86 -1.52 -8.99
C VAL A 11 2.52 -2.51 -9.93
N GLN A 12 3.83 -2.45 -10.09
CA GLN A 12 4.59 -3.37 -10.94
C GLN A 12 5.39 -4.37 -10.11
N LEU A 13 5.43 -5.63 -10.55
CA LEU A 13 6.28 -6.68 -9.98
C LEU A 13 7.50 -6.89 -10.87
N PHE A 14 8.65 -6.95 -10.20
CA PHE A 14 9.93 -7.33 -10.80
C PHE A 14 10.58 -8.45 -9.99
N ASP A 15 11.35 -9.30 -10.66
CA ASP A 15 12.29 -10.16 -9.95
C ASP A 15 13.52 -9.39 -9.46
N LEU A 16 14.44 -10.09 -8.79
CA LEU A 16 15.67 -9.48 -8.24
C LEU A 16 16.71 -9.12 -9.32
N GLN A 17 16.49 -9.52 -10.57
CA GLN A 17 17.30 -9.15 -11.72
C GLN A 17 16.69 -7.95 -12.47
N GLY A 18 15.56 -7.41 -11.98
CA GLY A 18 14.86 -6.28 -12.59
C GLY A 18 14.01 -6.67 -13.80
N ARG A 19 13.72 -7.96 -14.03
CA ARG A 19 12.80 -8.39 -15.10
C ARG A 19 11.37 -8.15 -14.66
N PHE A 20 10.59 -7.47 -15.50
CA PHE A 20 9.16 -7.28 -15.31
C PHE A 20 8.44 -8.64 -15.30
N LEU A 21 7.57 -8.85 -14.32
CA LEU A 21 6.77 -10.06 -14.18
C LEU A 21 5.30 -9.78 -14.51
N GLU A 22 4.71 -8.80 -13.82
CA GLU A 22 3.30 -8.44 -13.98
C GLU A 22 3.02 -7.03 -13.43
N ALA A 23 1.78 -6.56 -13.63
CA ALA A 23 1.30 -5.31 -13.05
C ALA A 23 -0.12 -5.45 -12.52
N TRP A 24 -0.36 -4.88 -11.34
CA TRP A 24 -1.66 -4.80 -10.70
C TRP A 24 -2.25 -3.40 -10.90
N SER A 25 -3.54 -3.33 -11.24
CA SER A 25 -4.26 -2.08 -11.55
C SER A 25 -5.36 -1.79 -10.51
N ASP A 26 -6.31 -0.91 -10.82
CA ASP A 26 -7.35 -0.42 -9.90
C ASP A 26 -6.80 0.41 -8.70
N PHE A 27 -5.69 1.10 -8.93
CA PHE A 27 -5.17 2.12 -8.03
C PHE A 27 -5.41 3.51 -8.61
N TYR A 28 -5.35 4.54 -7.77
CA TYR A 28 -5.36 5.93 -8.22
C TYR A 28 -4.19 6.69 -7.61
N HIS A 29 -3.14 6.87 -8.40
CA HIS A 29 -1.85 7.42 -7.96
C HIS A 29 -1.35 6.68 -6.70
N PRO A 30 -1.01 5.38 -6.80
CA PRO A 30 -0.47 4.65 -5.66
C PRO A 30 0.76 5.37 -5.10
N MET A 31 0.84 5.46 -3.78
CA MET A 31 1.84 6.27 -3.07
C MET A 31 2.95 5.41 -2.48
N ASP A 32 2.59 4.40 -1.69
CA ASP A 32 3.55 3.53 -1.02
C ASP A 32 3.03 2.09 -0.88
N ILE A 33 3.95 1.17 -0.62
CA ILE A 33 3.70 -0.27 -0.59
C ILE A 33 4.38 -0.88 0.64
N TYR A 34 3.63 -1.63 1.43
CA TYR A 34 4.14 -2.44 2.52
C TYR A 34 3.71 -3.90 2.35
N ALA A 35 4.60 -4.86 2.59
CA ALA A 35 4.25 -6.28 2.63
C ALA A 35 4.48 -6.82 4.05
N ASP A 36 3.50 -7.55 4.57
CA ASP A 36 3.62 -8.20 5.88
C ASP A 36 4.37 -9.55 5.79
N ARG A 37 4.47 -10.26 6.91
CA ARG A 37 5.16 -11.57 6.99
C ARG A 37 4.42 -12.70 6.30
N ASP A 38 3.11 -12.56 6.12
CA ASP A 38 2.26 -13.54 5.44
C ASP A 38 2.22 -13.28 3.91
N GLY A 39 2.87 -12.21 3.47
CA GLY A 39 2.97 -11.80 2.08
C GLY A 39 1.77 -10.98 1.60
N ASN A 40 0.88 -10.54 2.50
CA ASN A 40 -0.17 -9.62 2.11
C ASN A 40 0.46 -8.26 1.77
N VAL A 41 -0.01 -7.65 0.70
CA VAL A 41 0.49 -6.37 0.20
C VAL A 41 -0.50 -5.28 0.51
N PHE A 42 -0.03 -4.23 1.17
CA PHE A 42 -0.77 -3.03 1.49
C PHE A 42 -0.33 -1.90 0.57
N VAL A 43 -1.28 -1.29 -0.13
CA VAL A 43 -1.03 -0.18 -1.07
C VAL A 43 -1.87 1.01 -0.66
N THR A 44 -1.22 2.17 -0.48
CA THR A 44 -1.90 3.45 -0.29
C THR A 44 -2.04 4.20 -1.61
N ASP A 45 -3.07 5.03 -1.75
CA ASP A 45 -3.29 5.82 -2.95
C ASP A 45 -3.88 7.21 -2.65
N GLN A 46 -3.99 8.09 -3.66
CA GLN A 46 -4.41 9.48 -3.47
C GLN A 46 -5.91 9.68 -3.24
N ILE A 47 -6.73 8.65 -3.41
CA ILE A 47 -8.14 8.64 -2.99
C ILE A 47 -8.28 8.03 -1.59
N PRO A 48 -7.41 8.47 -0.65
CA PRO A 48 -7.01 7.82 0.62
C PRO A 48 -7.44 6.36 0.84
N ARG A 49 -7.31 5.49 -0.15
CA ARG A 49 -7.62 4.06 0.04
C ARG A 49 -6.39 3.37 0.61
N LEU A 50 -6.63 2.45 1.53
CA LEU A 50 -5.72 1.38 1.89
C LEU A 50 -6.27 0.11 1.25
N SER A 51 -5.56 -0.46 0.29
CA SER A 51 -5.89 -1.75 -0.33
C SER A 51 -5.01 -2.84 0.26
N MET A 52 -5.60 -3.96 0.64
CA MET A 52 -4.89 -5.18 1.02
C MET A 52 -5.06 -6.21 -0.10
N LEU A 53 -3.95 -6.72 -0.62
CA LEU A 53 -3.90 -7.74 -1.66
C LEU A 53 -3.23 -9.00 -1.10
N SER A 54 -3.62 -10.16 -1.62
CA SER A 54 -2.87 -11.41 -1.42
C SER A 54 -1.53 -11.37 -2.16
N PRO A 55 -0.62 -12.32 -1.87
CA PRO A 55 0.69 -12.38 -2.53
C PRO A 55 0.65 -12.46 -4.07
N ASP A 56 -0.46 -12.94 -4.64
CA ASP A 56 -0.70 -13.05 -6.08
C ASP A 56 -1.40 -11.82 -6.69
N GLY A 57 -1.63 -10.76 -5.90
CA GLY A 57 -2.26 -9.53 -6.37
C GLY A 57 -3.79 -9.53 -6.34
N THR A 58 -4.44 -10.57 -5.82
CA THR A 58 -5.91 -10.56 -5.64
C THR A 58 -6.30 -9.58 -4.53
N LEU A 59 -7.24 -8.68 -4.79
CA LEU A 59 -7.75 -7.75 -3.78
C LEU A 59 -8.51 -8.52 -2.68
N ILE A 60 -7.99 -8.50 -1.45
CA ILE A 60 -8.65 -9.09 -0.28
C ILE A 60 -9.67 -8.10 0.30
N GLY A 61 -9.29 -6.83 0.40
CA GLY A 61 -10.13 -5.81 1.01
C GLY A 61 -9.60 -4.41 0.82
N ARG A 62 -10.47 -3.43 1.03
CA ARG A 62 -10.14 -2.02 0.88
C ARG A 62 -10.93 -1.19 1.88
N CYS A 63 -10.27 -0.21 2.48
CA CYS A 63 -10.91 0.75 3.37
C CYS A 63 -10.33 2.15 3.19
N ARG A 64 -10.95 3.13 3.83
CA ARG A 64 -10.44 4.50 3.94
C ARG A 64 -10.17 4.80 5.43
N PRO A 65 -9.01 4.37 5.95
CA PRO A 65 -8.71 4.49 7.37
C PRO A 65 -8.32 5.93 7.78
N VAL A 66 -8.00 6.78 6.81
CA VAL A 66 -7.51 8.14 7.00
C VAL A 66 -8.24 9.13 6.08
N LEU A 67 -8.23 10.41 6.46
CA LEU A 67 -8.94 11.45 5.71
C LEU A 67 -8.06 12.09 4.64
N PHE A 68 -6.77 12.26 4.92
CA PHE A 68 -5.80 12.93 4.07
C PHE A 68 -4.77 11.91 3.58
N GLY A 69 -4.77 11.66 2.27
CA GLY A 69 -4.03 10.59 1.57
C GLY A 69 -2.73 10.17 2.26
N PRO A 70 -2.59 8.92 2.72
CA PRO A 70 -1.37 8.49 3.37
C PRO A 70 -0.28 8.31 2.31
N HIS A 71 0.79 9.08 2.45
CA HIS A 71 1.94 9.02 1.53
C HIS A 71 2.85 7.83 1.81
N GLY A 72 2.79 7.29 3.03
CA GLY A 72 3.60 6.16 3.45
C GLY A 72 2.79 5.14 4.23
N VAL A 73 3.18 3.87 4.12
CA VAL A 73 2.64 2.76 4.90
C VAL A 73 3.77 1.87 5.40
N GLY A 74 3.69 1.45 6.66
CA GLY A 74 4.59 0.45 7.24
C GLY A 74 3.89 -0.35 8.32
N GLY A 75 4.53 -1.42 8.79
CA GLY A 75 3.96 -2.26 9.86
C GLY A 75 5.00 -2.77 10.85
N ASP A 76 4.52 -3.35 11.95
CA ASP A 76 5.37 -3.89 13.02
C ASP A 76 5.27 -5.43 13.18
N ALA A 77 5.94 -5.96 14.20
CA ALA A 77 5.94 -7.40 14.50
C ALA A 77 4.59 -7.94 14.98
N ALA A 78 3.71 -7.08 15.48
CA ALA A 78 2.39 -7.44 15.95
C ALA A 78 1.30 -7.23 14.87
N GLY A 79 1.69 -6.89 13.64
CA GLY A 79 0.76 -6.67 12.52
C GLY A 79 0.04 -5.33 12.56
N ASN A 80 0.44 -4.38 13.40
CA ASN A 80 -0.11 -3.03 13.33
C ASN A 80 0.39 -2.36 12.05
N LEU A 81 -0.45 -1.51 11.46
CA LEU A 81 -0.09 -0.65 10.33
C LEU A 81 0.07 0.81 10.79
N TYR A 82 0.98 1.52 10.16
CA TYR A 82 1.30 2.92 10.40
C TYR A 82 1.19 3.67 9.08
N LEU A 83 0.34 4.69 9.05
CA LEU A 83 0.06 5.50 7.87
C LEU A 83 0.57 6.91 8.09
N ALA A 84 1.40 7.40 7.17
CA ALA A 84 1.91 8.77 7.20
C ALA A 84 0.92 9.73 6.51
N GLU A 85 0.10 10.41 7.31
CA GLU A 85 -0.84 11.41 6.80
C GLU A 85 -0.14 12.74 6.56
N THR A 86 -0.32 13.27 5.35
CA THR A 86 0.23 14.57 4.98
C THR A 86 -0.66 15.71 5.50
N ALA A 87 -0.34 16.95 5.10
CA ALA A 87 -1.08 18.12 5.51
C ALA A 87 -2.60 17.96 5.26
N PRO A 88 -3.45 18.46 6.18
CA PRO A 88 -3.12 19.34 7.29
C PRO A 88 -2.75 18.64 8.60
N LEU A 89 -2.96 17.31 8.72
CA LEU A 89 -2.79 16.63 10.01
C LEU A 89 -1.33 16.41 10.37
N ASN A 90 -0.46 16.15 9.38
CA ASN A 90 0.98 15.94 9.57
C ASN A 90 1.29 14.95 10.72
N CYS A 91 0.64 13.78 10.70
CA CYS A 91 0.67 12.81 11.78
C CYS A 91 0.90 11.38 11.26
N ILE A 92 1.13 10.47 12.20
CA ILE A 92 1.14 9.03 11.94
C ILE A 92 -0.13 8.44 12.56
N THR A 93 -0.96 7.81 11.73
CA THR A 93 -2.11 7.02 12.20
C THR A 93 -1.73 5.57 12.35
N ARG A 94 -1.98 4.99 13.53
CA ARG A 94 -1.77 3.57 13.81
C ARG A 94 -3.09 2.81 13.71
N LEU A 95 -3.14 1.82 12.82
CA LEU A 95 -4.21 0.82 12.76
C LEU A 95 -3.77 -0.42 13.52
N LYS A 96 -4.55 -0.82 14.52
CA LYS A 96 -4.31 -2.03 15.30
C LYS A 96 -5.15 -3.17 14.74
N LEU A 97 -4.53 -4.31 14.52
CA LEU A 97 -5.27 -5.56 14.41
C LEU A 97 -5.80 -5.91 15.81
N LEU A 98 -7.09 -6.27 15.88
CA LEU A 98 -7.77 -6.68 17.10
C LEU A 98 -7.33 -8.09 17.51
#